data_AF-A0A923MBX1-F1
#
_entry.id   AF-A0A923MBX1-F1
#
_cell.length_a   1.000
_cell.length_b   1.000
_cell.length_c   1.000
_cell.angle_alpha   90.00
_cell.angle_beta   90.00
_cell.angle_gamma   90.00
#
_symmetry.space_group_name_H-M   'P 1'
#
loop_
_entity.id
_entity.type
_entity.pdbx_description
1 polymer ?
#
loop_
_entity_poly.entity_id
_entity_poly.type
_entity_poly.pdbx_seq_one_letter_code
_entity_poly.pdbx_strand_id
1 'polypeptide(L)'
;MSITLFGITNCDTVKKARAWLAQEGVDYTFHDFKKQGVPQDALDRWISQVGWEKLVNRQGTTWRKLDPAMQARVKDAASARALMLEQPSVIKRPVVQWDARQTTVGFDADAWSGLSR
;
A
#
# COMPACT_ATOMS: atom_id res chain seq x y z
N MET A 1 -17.23 10.25 -1.74
CA MET A 1 -15.83 9.92 -2.07
C MET A 1 -15.14 9.62 -0.75
N SER A 2 -14.69 8.39 -0.52
CA SER A 2 -14.15 7.98 0.77
C SER A 2 -12.68 7.62 0.63
N ILE A 3 -11.81 8.36 1.33
CA ILE A 3 -10.38 8.07 1.37
C ILE A 3 -10.18 6.83 2.24
N THR A 4 -9.41 5.87 1.74
CA THR A 4 -9.08 4.65 2.50
C THR A 4 -7.57 4.52 2.59
N LEU A 5 -7.07 4.46 3.83
CA LEU A 5 -5.67 4.23 4.14
C LEU A 5 -5.48 2.76 4.51
N PHE A 6 -4.64 2.08 3.75
CA PHE A 6 -4.31 0.68 3.92
C PHE A 6 -2.91 0.51 4.53
N GLY A 7 -2.79 -0.35 5.53
CA GLY A 7 -1.50 -0.62 6.15
C GLY A 7 -1.57 -1.55 7.35
N ILE A 8 -0.66 -1.36 8.31
CA ILE A 8 -0.71 -2.02 9.62
C ILE A 8 -0.56 -0.98 10.71
N THR A 9 -1.19 -1.22 11.85
CA THR A 9 -1.17 -0.25 12.96
C THR A 9 0.25 0.04 13.48
N ASN A 10 1.12 -0.98 13.52
CA ASN A 10 2.50 -0.85 14.02
C ASN A 10 3.52 -0.66 12.90
N CYS A 11 3.33 0.38 12.08
CA CYS A 11 4.30 0.84 11.09
C CYS A 11 4.44 2.35 11.21
N ASP A 12 5.67 2.85 11.33
CA ASP A 12 5.91 4.27 11.59
C ASP A 12 5.49 5.17 10.42
N THR A 13 5.68 4.72 9.18
CA THR A 13 5.20 5.43 7.99
C THR A 13 3.67 5.52 7.97
N VAL A 14 2.97 4.47 8.42
CA VAL A 14 1.50 4.47 8.55
C VAL A 14 1.04 5.38 9.70
N LYS A 15 1.78 5.45 10.81
CA LYS A 15 1.51 6.41 11.89
C LYS A 15 1.66 7.86 11.40
N LYS A 16 2.74 8.16 10.66
CA LYS A 16 2.98 9.49 10.06
C LYS A 16 1.87 9.89 9.11
N ALA A 17 1.48 8.99 8.21
CA ALA A 17 0.39 9.23 7.27
C ALA A 17 -0.95 9.53 7.95
N ARG A 18 -1.32 8.76 8.98
CA ARG A 18 -2.53 9.00 9.76
C ARG A 18 -2.49 10.32 10.51
N ALA A 19 -1.33 10.69 11.06
CA ALA A 19 -1.14 11.97 11.74
C ALA A 19 -1.28 13.13 10.77
N TRP A 20 -0.72 13.03 9.56
CA TRP A 20 -0.85 14.05 8.52
C TRP A 20 -2.31 14.21 8.08
N LEU A 21 -3.03 13.10 7.81
CA LEU A 21 -4.45 13.18 7.43
C LEU A 21 -5.30 13.83 8.53
N ALA A 22 -5.01 13.54 9.80
CA ALA A 22 -5.68 14.17 10.92
C ALA A 22 -5.35 15.67 11.04
N GLN A 23 -4.12 16.09 10.74
CA GLN A 23 -3.71 17.50 10.74
C GLN A 23 -4.41 18.30 9.64
N GLU A 24 -4.56 17.70 8.45
CA GLU A 24 -5.25 18.30 7.32
C GLU A 24 -6.79 18.24 7.45
N GLY A 25 -7.33 17.63 8.51
CA GLY A 25 -8.77 17.50 8.71
C GLY A 25 -9.45 16.57 7.71
N VAL A 26 -8.69 15.60 7.16
CA VAL A 26 -9.17 14.68 6.13
C VAL A 26 -9.74 13.43 6.77
N ASP A 27 -11.03 13.17 6.54
CA ASP A 27 -11.69 11.93 6.97
C ASP A 27 -11.22 10.74 6.13
N TYR A 28 -10.84 9.64 6.80
CA TYR A 28 -10.40 8.42 6.13
C TYR A 28 -10.83 7.16 6.88
N THR A 29 -10.97 6.07 6.12
CA THR A 29 -11.14 4.72 6.67
C THR A 29 -9.79 4.03 6.76
N PHE A 30 -9.47 3.42 7.91
CA PHE A 30 -8.24 2.64 8.07
C PHE A 30 -8.49 1.14 7.89
N HIS A 31 -7.81 0.54 6.91
CA HIS A 31 -7.84 -0.90 6.65
C HIS A 31 -6.52 -1.56 7.10
N ASP A 32 -6.60 -2.40 8.13
CA ASP A 32 -5.44 -3.10 8.67
C ASP A 32 -5.25 -4.47 8.01
N PHE A 33 -4.19 -4.62 7.21
CA PHE A 33 -3.86 -5.87 6.50
C PHE A 33 -3.67 -7.07 7.43
N LYS A 34 -3.22 -6.85 8.67
CA LYS A 34 -3.00 -7.96 9.61
C LYS A 34 -4.32 -8.50 10.16
N LYS A 35 -5.34 -7.64 10.28
CA LYS A 35 -6.65 -8.00 10.83
C LYS A 35 -7.65 -8.41 9.75
N GLN A 36 -7.62 -7.72 8.62
CA GLN A 36 -8.65 -7.80 7.58
C GLN A 36 -8.14 -8.43 6.28
N GLY A 37 -6.84 -8.74 6.19
CA GLY A 37 -6.22 -9.19 4.95
C GLY A 37 -6.11 -8.09 3.89
N VAL A 38 -5.57 -8.45 2.73
CA VAL A 38 -5.48 -7.55 1.57
C VAL A 38 -6.73 -7.75 0.71
N PRO A 39 -7.52 -6.69 0.44
CA PRO A 39 -8.68 -6.81 -0.44
C PRO A 39 -8.21 -7.06 -1.88
N GLN A 40 -8.66 -8.16 -2.48
CA GLN A 40 -8.24 -8.58 -3.82
C GLN A 40 -8.60 -7.54 -4.89
N ASP A 41 -9.84 -7.06 -4.88
CA ASP A 41 -10.31 -6.05 -5.85
C ASP A 41 -9.55 -4.72 -5.71
N ALA A 42 -9.18 -4.34 -4.49
CA ALA A 42 -8.38 -3.14 -4.26
C ALA A 42 -6.95 -3.33 -4.77
N LEU A 43 -6.35 -4.51 -4.52
CA LEU A 43 -5.02 -4.84 -5.02
C LEU A 43 -4.95 -4.77 -6.54
N ASP A 44 -5.94 -5.32 -7.23
CA ASP A 44 -6.03 -5.26 -8.70
C ASP A 44 -6.10 -3.82 -9.22
N ARG A 45 -6.89 -2.97 -8.55
CA ARG A 45 -6.94 -1.54 -8.86
C ARG A 45 -5.59 -0.86 -8.63
N TRP A 46 -4.94 -1.10 -7.50
CA TRP A 46 -3.64 -0.49 -7.21
C TRP A 46 -2.61 -0.88 -8.26
N ILE A 47 -2.55 -2.17 -8.63
CA ILE A 47 -1.64 -2.65 -9.67
C ILE A 47 -1.91 -1.92 -10.99
N SER A 48 -3.18 -1.74 -11.37
CA SER A 48 -3.54 -1.03 -12.61
C SER A 48 -3.19 0.47 -12.58
N GLN A 49 -3.22 1.12 -11.41
CA GLN A 49 -3.05 2.57 -11.29
C GLN A 49 -1.59 2.99 -11.07
N VAL A 50 -0.87 2.30 -10.18
CA VAL A 50 0.49 2.69 -9.78
C VAL A 50 1.57 1.72 -10.25
N GLY A 51 1.18 0.55 -10.77
CA GLY A 51 2.07 -0.52 -11.13
C GLY A 51 2.49 -1.38 -9.93
N TRP A 52 2.64 -2.68 -10.18
CA TRP A 52 3.04 -3.64 -9.15
C TRP A 52 4.44 -3.38 -8.59
N GLU A 53 5.35 -2.80 -9.38
CA GLU A 53 6.74 -2.52 -8.98
C GLU A 53 6.81 -1.50 -7.84
N LYS A 54 5.90 -0.52 -7.82
CA LYS A 54 5.80 0.46 -6.72
C LYS A 54 5.17 -0.14 -5.47
N LEU A 55 4.26 -1.11 -5.65
CA LEU A 55 3.56 -1.78 -4.56
C LEU A 55 4.45 -2.79 -3.83
N VAL A 56 5.32 -3.51 -4.53
CA VAL A 56 6.25 -4.45 -3.89
C VAL A 56 7.42 -3.70 -3.29
N ASN A 57 7.56 -3.74 -1.96
CA ASN A 57 8.68 -3.11 -1.27
C ASN A 57 9.97 -3.94 -1.40
N ARG A 58 10.61 -3.89 -2.56
CA ARG A 58 11.90 -4.57 -2.81
C ARG A 58 13.04 -4.10 -1.90
N GLN A 59 12.91 -2.89 -1.33
CA GLN A 59 13.85 -2.33 -0.36
C GLN A 59 13.47 -2.67 1.09
N GLY A 60 12.40 -3.43 1.32
CA GLY A 60 11.93 -3.80 2.65
C GLY A 60 12.68 -5.00 3.22
N THR A 61 12.73 -5.11 4.55
CA THR A 61 13.31 -6.27 5.23
C THR A 61 12.55 -7.56 4.92
N THR A 62 11.23 -7.50 4.77
CA THR A 62 10.42 -8.66 4.38
C THR A 62 10.85 -9.21 3.02
N TRP A 63 11.01 -8.35 2.01
CA TRP A 63 11.47 -8.78 0.69
C TRP A 63 12.87 -9.41 0.76
N ARG A 64 13.82 -8.78 1.45
CA ARG A 64 15.18 -9.32 1.59
C ARG A 64 15.24 -10.66 2.33
N LYS A 65 14.24 -10.96 3.17
CA LYS A 65 14.12 -12.24 3.90
C LYS A 65 13.42 -13.33 3.10
N LEU A 66 12.82 -13.02 1.96
CA LEU A 66 12.25 -14.02 1.06
C LEU A 66 13.35 -14.91 0.49
N ASP A 67 13.03 -16.18 0.29
CA ASP A 67 13.92 -17.09 -0.43
C ASP A 67 14.21 -16.55 -1.84
N PRO A 68 15.45 -16.71 -2.36
CA PRO A 68 15.81 -16.24 -3.69
C PRO A 68 14.86 -16.75 -4.79
N ALA A 69 14.36 -17.98 -4.65
CA ALA A 69 13.37 -18.55 -5.56
C ALA A 69 12.04 -17.78 -5.54
N MET A 70 11.57 -17.33 -4.37
CA MET A 70 10.36 -16.50 -4.27
C MET A 70 10.57 -15.11 -4.87
N GLN A 71 11.74 -14.51 -4.66
CA GLN A 71 12.07 -13.22 -5.27
C GLN A 71 12.10 -13.31 -6.80
N ALA A 72 12.73 -14.36 -7.34
CA ALA A 72 12.83 -14.59 -8.78
C ALA A 72 11.49 -14.93 -9.45
N ARG A 73 10.50 -15.44 -8.69
CA ARG A 73 9.15 -15.69 -9.21
C ARG A 73 8.40 -14.40 -9.58
N VAL A 74 8.74 -13.26 -8.99
CA VAL A 74 8.06 -11.99 -9.23
C VAL A 74 8.64 -11.30 -10.46
N LYS A 75 8.00 -11.55 -11.61
CA LYS A 75 8.44 -11.08 -12.93
C LYS A 75 7.38 -10.25 -13.67
N ASP A 76 6.16 -10.26 -13.20
CA ASP A 76 5.01 -9.60 -13.82
C ASP A 76 3.94 -9.25 -12.78
N ALA A 77 2.87 -8.58 -13.21
CA ALA A 77 1.76 -8.18 -12.34
C ALA A 77 1.06 -9.38 -11.67
N ALA A 78 0.90 -10.50 -12.39
CA ALA A 78 0.20 -11.67 -11.89
C ALA A 78 0.98 -12.36 -10.76
N SER A 79 2.29 -12.56 -10.96
CA SER A 79 3.20 -13.13 -9.96
C SER A 79 3.39 -12.20 -8.76
N ALA A 80 3.46 -10.88 -8.97
CA ALA A 80 3.51 -9.90 -7.89
C ALA A 80 2.21 -9.91 -7.06
N ARG A 81 1.05 -9.96 -7.72
CA ARG A 81 -0.26 -10.07 -7.05
C ARG A 81 -0.33 -11.31 -6.17
N ALA A 82 0.05 -12.47 -6.72
CA ALA A 82 0.06 -13.72 -5.96
C ALA A 82 0.92 -13.61 -4.70
N LEU A 83 2.14 -13.07 -4.81
CA LEU A 83 3.01 -12.85 -3.66
C LEU A 83 2.41 -11.86 -2.65
N MET A 84 1.79 -10.78 -3.10
CA MET A 84 1.19 -9.77 -2.20
C MET A 84 -0.01 -10.31 -1.41
N LEU A 85 -0.77 -11.26 -1.98
CA LEU A 85 -1.85 -11.95 -1.28
C LEU A 85 -1.32 -13.00 -0.31
N GLU A 86 -0.31 -13.76 -0.71
CA GLU A 86 0.35 -14.77 0.14
C GLU A 86 1.09 -14.11 1.31
N GLN A 87 1.75 -12.98 1.05
CA GLN A 87 2.62 -12.32 2.02
C GLN A 87 2.41 -10.79 2.05
N PRO A 88 1.29 -10.30 2.62
CA PRO A 88 0.94 -8.87 2.65
C PRO A 88 2.01 -7.91 3.20
N SER A 89 2.94 -8.42 4.01
CA SER A 89 4.04 -7.62 4.56
C SER A 89 5.05 -7.13 3.51
N VAL A 90 5.07 -7.72 2.30
CA VAL A 90 5.87 -7.27 1.17
C VAL A 90 5.30 -6.00 0.51
N ILE A 91 4.03 -5.68 0.76
CA ILE A 91 3.38 -4.50 0.22
C ILE A 91 4.00 -3.25 0.88
N LYS A 92 4.40 -2.29 0.05
CA LYS A 92 4.88 -0.97 0.47
C LYS A 92 3.70 -0.22 1.11
N ARG A 93 3.93 0.29 2.32
CA ARG A 93 2.90 0.89 3.16
C ARG A 93 3.27 2.34 3.52
N PRO A 94 2.28 3.23 3.72
CA PRO A 94 0.85 3.01 3.47
C PRO A 94 0.53 2.90 1.97
N VAL A 95 -0.60 2.27 1.63
CA VAL A 95 -1.27 2.50 0.34
C VAL A 95 -2.48 3.37 0.64
N VAL A 96 -2.68 4.47 -0.08
CA VAL A 96 -3.82 5.36 0.12
C VAL A 96 -4.61 5.41 -1.16
N GLN A 97 -5.88 5.04 -1.06
CA GLN A 97 -6.84 5.24 -2.13
C GLN A 97 -7.60 6.53 -1.81
N TRP A 98 -7.41 7.54 -2.66
CA TRP A 98 -8.05 8.86 -2.49
C TRP A 98 -9.47 8.84 -3.06
N ASP A 99 -9.62 8.21 -4.23
CA ASP A 99 -10.91 7.98 -4.89
C ASP A 99 -10.87 6.71 -5.77
N ALA A 100 -11.79 6.59 -6.74
CA ALA A 100 -11.84 5.43 -7.64
C ALA A 100 -10.65 5.35 -8.63
N ARG A 101 -9.98 6.47 -8.92
CA ARG A 101 -8.95 6.62 -9.97
C ARG A 101 -7.57 6.92 -9.40
N GLN A 102 -7.48 7.44 -8.18
CA GLN A 102 -6.23 7.90 -7.60
C GLN A 102 -5.80 7.05 -6.40
N THR A 103 -4.62 6.44 -6.53
CA THR A 103 -3.93 5.69 -5.47
C THR A 103 -2.50 6.21 -5.32
N THR A 104 -2.02 6.33 -4.09
CA THR A 104 -0.60 6.61 -3.77
C THR A 104 0.01 5.51 -2.92
N VAL A 105 1.31 5.29 -3.06
CA VAL A 105 2.05 4.26 -2.31
C VAL A 105 3.25 4.87 -1.60
N GLY A 106 3.33 4.64 -0.30
CA GLY A 106 4.23 5.34 0.60
C GLY A 106 3.62 6.64 1.12
N PHE A 107 4.27 7.21 2.12
CA PHE A 107 3.91 8.52 2.67
C PHE A 107 4.81 9.59 2.03
N ASP A 108 4.18 10.61 1.47
CA ASP A 108 4.83 11.77 0.87
C ASP A 108 3.88 12.97 1.03
N ALA A 109 4.17 13.83 2.01
CA ALA A 109 3.28 14.94 2.38
C ALA A 109 3.12 15.97 1.24
N ASP A 110 4.18 16.22 0.48
CA ASP A 110 4.18 17.18 -0.63
C ASP A 110 3.29 16.65 -1.75
N ALA A 111 3.39 15.36 -2.08
CA ALA A 111 2.54 14.71 -3.07
C ALA A 111 1.05 14.65 -2.65
N TRP A 112 0.75 14.66 -1.35
CA TRP A 112 -0.60 14.48 -0.82
C TRP A 112 -1.40 15.78 -0.75
N SER A 113 -0.73 16.92 -0.58
CA SER A 113 -1.38 18.25 -0.44
C SER A 113 -2.32 18.64 -1.60
N GLY A 114 -2.11 18.07 -2.79
CA GLY A 114 -2.98 18.26 -3.97
C GLY A 114 -4.08 17.23 -4.13
N LEU A 115 -4.05 16.14 -3.34
CA LEU A 115 -4.98 15.01 -3.42
C LEU A 115 -5.98 14.97 -2.27
N SER A 116 -5.68 15.67 -1.17
CA SER A 116 -6.49 15.74 0.04
C SER A 116 -7.58 16.83 0.02
N ARG A 117 -7.79 17.50 -1.12
CA ARG A 117 -8.70 18.63 -1.28
C ARG A 117 -10.05 18.24 -1.87
#